data_AF-A0A2V6N6U7-F1
#
_entry.id   AF-A0A2V6N6U7-F1
#
_cell.length_a   1.000
_cell.length_b   1.000
_cell.length_c   1.000
_cell.angle_alpha   90.00
_cell.angle_beta   90.00
_cell.angle_gamma   90.00
#
_symmetry.space_group_name_H-M   'P 1'
#
loop_
_entity.id
_entity.type
_entity.pdbx_description
1 polymer ?
#
loop_
_entity_poly.entity_id
_entity_poly.type
_entity_poly.pdbx_seq_one_letter_code
_entity_poly.pdbx_strand_id
1 'polypeptide(L)'
;NTWACGIVYSVGRVNFLFDKSQTPHMRADELCPHFGLSPKTGSAKSTAIMELLKIGPMDPNWTLPSRLADNPMAWLIQVNGLIVDARQAPREVQEEAFRRGMIPYLP
;
A
#
# COMPACT_ATOMS: atom_id res chain seq x y z
N ASN A 1 -13.28 19.21 2.44
CA ASN A 1 -13.73 17.83 2.72
C ASN A 1 -13.46 16.85 1.58
N THR A 2 -13.73 17.21 0.32
CA THR A 2 -13.55 16.33 -0.86
C THR A 2 -12.18 15.68 -1.00
N TRP A 3 -11.09 16.47 -0.98
CA TRP A 3 -9.74 15.92 -1.07
C TRP A 3 -9.32 15.14 0.17
N ALA A 4 -9.73 15.58 1.37
CA ALA A 4 -9.46 14.84 2.60
C ALA A 4 -10.07 13.43 2.56
N CYS A 5 -11.33 13.30 2.12
CA CYS A 5 -11.94 11.99 1.90
C CYS A 5 -11.17 11.17 0.87
N GLY A 6 -10.76 11.77 -0.25
CA GLY A 6 -9.96 11.08 -1.27
C GLY A 6 -8.62 10.57 -0.73
N ILE A 7 -7.93 11.34 0.11
CA ILE A 7 -6.65 10.94 0.72
C ILE A 7 -6.87 9.75 1.66
N VAL A 8 -7.82 9.85 2.59
CA VAL A 8 -8.11 8.77 3.56
C VAL A 8 -8.59 7.52 2.84
N TYR A 9 -9.41 7.67 1.80
CA TYR A 9 -9.85 6.57 0.94
C TYR A 9 -8.65 5.91 0.24
N SER A 10 -7.70 6.68 -0.28
CA SER A 10 -6.52 6.15 -0.99
C SER A 10 -5.61 5.35 -0.05
N VAL A 11 -5.30 5.90 1.12
CA VAL A 11 -4.53 5.19 2.16
C VAL A 11 -5.28 3.93 2.61
N GLY A 12 -6.60 4.04 2.82
CA GLY A 12 -7.44 2.89 3.16
C GLY A 12 -7.44 1.82 2.07
N ARG A 13 -7.46 2.20 0.79
CA ARG A 13 -7.41 1.26 -0.34
C ARG A 13 -6.07 0.52 -0.40
N VAL A 14 -4.95 1.23 -0.27
CA VAL A 14 -3.60 0.63 -0.26
C VAL A 14 -3.43 -0.35 0.91
N ASN A 15 -4.04 -0.04 2.05
CA ASN A 15 -3.90 -0.79 3.29
C ASN A 15 -5.12 -1.69 3.61
N PHE A 16 -5.91 -2.05 2.59
CA PHE A 16 -7.02 -3.00 2.69
C PHE A 16 -8.12 -2.66 3.71
N LEU A 17 -8.34 -1.38 4.02
CA LEU A 17 -9.38 -0.94 4.95
C LEU A 17 -10.79 -1.43 4.57
N PHE A 18 -11.06 -1.57 3.26
CA PHE A 18 -12.36 -2.00 2.74
C PHE A 18 -12.54 -3.52 2.71
N ASP A 19 -11.52 -4.30 3.08
CA ASP A 19 -11.59 -5.75 3.16
C ASP A 19 -12.05 -6.18 4.56
N LYS A 20 -13.19 -6.88 4.62
CA LYS A 20 -13.81 -7.37 5.86
C LYS A 20 -12.96 -8.38 6.64
N SER A 21 -11.95 -8.99 6.02
CA SER A 21 -11.00 -9.90 6.69
C SER A 21 -9.96 -9.16 7.54
N GLN A 22 -9.86 -7.84 7.39
CA GLN A 22 -8.83 -7.02 8.00
C GLN A 22 -9.29 -6.43 9.33
N THR A 23 -8.32 -6.11 10.19
CA THR A 23 -8.54 -5.33 11.40
C THR A 23 -7.56 -4.13 11.42
N PRO A 24 -8.04 -2.88 11.49
CA PRO A 24 -9.45 -2.47 11.37
C PRO A 24 -10.00 -2.70 9.95
N HIS A 25 -11.32 -2.79 9.82
CA HIS A 25 -12.04 -2.65 8.55
C HIS A 25 -13.09 -1.54 8.65
N MET A 26 -13.41 -0.94 7.52
CA MET A 26 -14.48 0.05 7.37
C MET A 26 -14.93 0.09 5.91
N ARG A 27 -16.23 0.07 5.66
CA ARG A 27 -16.77 0.13 4.29
C ARG A 27 -16.71 1.56 3.75
N ALA A 28 -16.65 1.70 2.42
CA ALA A 28 -16.59 3.02 1.78
C ALA A 28 -17.81 3.90 2.06
N ASP A 29 -18.99 3.29 2.22
CA ASP A 29 -20.25 3.95 2.58
C ASP A 29 -20.41 4.19 4.08
N GLU A 30 -19.49 3.73 4.92
CA GLU A 30 -19.33 4.19 6.30
C GLU A 30 -18.31 5.34 6.36
N LEU A 31 -17.20 5.20 5.62
CA LEU A 31 -16.10 6.17 5.58
C LEU A 31 -16.50 7.52 4.98
N CYS A 32 -17.11 7.52 3.79
CA CYS A 32 -17.37 8.77 3.05
C CYS A 32 -18.38 9.71 3.74
N PRO A 33 -19.42 9.21 4.43
CA PRO A 33 -20.31 10.06 5.23
C PRO A 33 -19.62 10.86 6.34
N HIS A 34 -18.52 10.37 6.94
CA HIS A 34 -17.74 11.18 7.91
C HIS A 34 -17.15 12.46 7.29
N PHE A 35 -17.06 12.52 5.96
CA PHE A 35 -16.63 13.70 5.20
C PHE A 35 -17.80 14.45 4.53
N GLY A 36 -19.04 13.98 4.69
CA GLY A 36 -20.23 14.52 4.03
C GLY A 36 -20.29 14.22 2.53
N LEU A 37 -19.73 13.08 2.08
CA LEU A 37 -19.64 12.72 0.66
C LEU A 37 -20.24 11.36 0.37
N SER A 38 -20.63 11.16 -0.90
CA SER A 38 -20.99 9.84 -1.41
C SER A 38 -19.75 8.95 -1.63
N PRO A 39 -19.87 7.61 -1.56
CA PRO A 39 -18.81 6.68 -1.93
C PRO A 39 -18.28 6.90 -3.35
N LYS A 40 -19.16 7.26 -4.29
CA LYS A 40 -18.80 7.57 -5.67
C LYS A 40 -17.84 8.77 -5.74
N THR A 41 -18.12 9.83 -4.99
CA THR A 41 -17.28 11.03 -4.93
C THR A 41 -15.93 10.73 -4.28
N GLY A 42 -15.92 10.01 -3.15
CA GLY A 42 -14.69 9.60 -2.46
C GLY A 42 -13.80 8.72 -3.34
N SER A 43 -14.39 7.69 -3.97
CA SER A 43 -13.70 6.79 -4.90
C SER A 43 -13.12 7.54 -6.10
N ALA A 44 -13.89 8.44 -6.75
CA ALA A 44 -13.40 9.22 -7.88
C ALA A 44 -12.19 10.11 -7.52
N LYS A 45 -12.18 10.70 -6.32
CA LYS A 45 -11.04 11.49 -5.84
C LYS A 45 -9.86 10.63 -5.46
N SER A 46 -10.10 9.46 -4.88
CA SER A 46 -9.05 8.49 -4.63
C SER A 46 -8.38 8.04 -5.93
N THR A 47 -9.15 7.70 -6.97
CA THR A 47 -8.61 7.36 -8.29
C THR A 47 -7.72 8.47 -8.86
N ALA A 48 -8.19 9.72 -8.82
CA ALA A 48 -7.39 10.85 -9.29
C ALA A 48 -6.05 11.01 -8.51
N ILE A 49 -6.05 10.77 -7.19
CA ILE A 49 -4.82 10.79 -6.37
C ILE A 49 -3.89 9.65 -6.77
N MET A 50 -4.41 8.43 -6.87
CA MET A 50 -3.61 7.25 -7.21
C MET A 50 -3.01 7.36 -8.61
N GLU A 51 -3.75 7.89 -9.59
CA GLU A 51 -3.23 8.17 -10.94
C GLU A 51 -2.13 9.25 -10.92
N LEU A 52 -2.39 10.38 -10.25
CA LEU A 52 -1.44 11.50 -10.17
C LEU A 52 -0.12 11.07 -9.52
N LEU A 53 -0.19 10.30 -8.43
CA LEU A 53 0.96 9.87 -7.66
C LEU A 53 1.50 8.50 -8.10
N LYS A 54 0.91 7.89 -9.13
CA LYS A 54 1.25 6.55 -9.66
C LYS A 54 1.24 5.46 -8.59
N ILE A 55 0.28 5.54 -7.66
CA ILE A 55 0.13 4.59 -6.55
C ILE A 55 -0.43 3.29 -7.09
N GLY A 56 0.35 2.23 -6.96
CA GLY A 56 -0.05 0.88 -7.32
C GLY A 56 -0.81 0.15 -6.21
N PRO A 57 -1.33 -1.05 -6.49
CA PRO A 57 -1.79 -1.97 -5.45
C PRO A 57 -0.66 -2.27 -4.45
N MET A 58 -0.97 -2.23 -3.15
CA MET A 58 0.00 -2.50 -2.07
C MET A 58 1.30 -1.68 -2.18
N ASP A 59 1.22 -0.43 -2.66
CA ASP A 59 2.41 0.40 -2.85
C ASP A 59 3.21 0.53 -1.55
N PRO A 60 4.49 0.09 -1.51
CA PRO A 60 5.30 0.14 -0.30
C PRO A 60 5.47 1.55 0.26
N ASN A 61 5.44 2.60 -0.58
CA ASN A 61 5.58 3.99 -0.15
C ASN A 61 4.38 4.50 0.67
N TRP A 62 3.22 3.86 0.50
CA TRP A 62 1.96 4.22 1.16
C TRP A 62 1.42 3.12 2.08
N THR A 63 2.25 2.11 2.35
CA THR A 63 1.95 1.04 3.28
C THR A 63 2.15 1.50 4.72
N LEU A 64 1.23 1.15 5.61
CA LEU A 64 1.37 1.42 7.03
C LEU A 64 2.60 0.69 7.59
N PRO A 65 3.41 1.32 8.47
CA PRO A 65 4.59 0.68 9.05
C PRO A 65 4.31 -0.69 9.69
N SER A 66 3.16 -0.84 10.36
CA SER A 66 2.73 -2.09 10.99
C SER A 66 2.41 -3.21 10.01
N ARG A 67 2.21 -2.90 8.72
CA ARG A 67 1.90 -3.85 7.63
C ARG A 67 3.07 -4.06 6.67
N LEU A 68 4.13 -3.27 6.79
CA LEU A 68 5.25 -3.29 5.86
C LEU A 68 5.98 -4.66 5.84
N ALA A 69 6.08 -5.30 7.01
CA ALA A 69 6.66 -6.64 7.13
C ALA A 69 5.90 -7.69 6.30
N ASP A 70 4.58 -7.54 6.19
CA ASP A 70 3.70 -8.50 5.50
C ASP A 70 3.40 -8.12 4.05
N ASN A 71 3.77 -6.91 3.60
CA ASN A 71 3.51 -6.44 2.25
C ASN A 71 4.43 -7.11 1.22
N PRO A 72 3.94 -7.99 0.31
CA PRO A 72 4.79 -8.65 -0.67
C PRO A 72 5.53 -7.67 -1.60
N MET A 73 4.90 -6.57 -1.99
CA MET A 73 5.50 -5.59 -2.91
C MET A 73 6.70 -4.87 -2.32
N ALA A 74 6.87 -4.87 -0.99
CA ALA A 74 8.04 -4.32 -0.33
C ALA A 74 9.25 -5.26 -0.36
N TRP A 75 9.04 -6.54 -0.68
CA TRP A 75 10.04 -7.61 -0.58
C TRP A 75 10.31 -8.35 -1.89
N LEU A 76 9.41 -8.26 -2.87
CA LEU A 76 9.61 -8.86 -4.19
C LEU A 76 10.65 -8.06 -4.99
N ILE A 77 11.80 -8.69 -5.22
CA ILE A 77 12.91 -8.13 -6.01
C ILE A 77 13.20 -9.03 -7.22
N GLN A 78 13.84 -8.46 -8.25
CA GLN A 78 14.31 -9.23 -9.39
C GLN A 78 15.79 -9.59 -9.22
N VAL A 79 16.11 -10.89 -9.22
CA VAL A 79 17.47 -11.42 -9.16
C VAL A 79 17.66 -12.35 -10.37
N ASN A 80 18.60 -12.01 -11.25
CA ASN A 80 18.89 -12.77 -12.48
C ASN A 80 17.65 -13.07 -13.33
N GLY A 81 16.74 -12.10 -13.45
CA GLY A 81 15.50 -12.23 -14.22
C GLY A 81 14.35 -12.95 -13.50
N LEU A 82 14.59 -13.50 -12.30
CA LEU A 82 13.57 -14.16 -11.49
C LEU A 82 13.06 -13.21 -10.39
N ILE A 83 11.74 -13.19 -10.18
CA ILE A 83 11.13 -12.48 -9.06
C ILE A 83 11.23 -13.39 -7.83
N VAL A 84 11.87 -12.89 -6.78
CA VAL A 84 12.09 -13.62 -5.53
C VAL A 84 11.65 -12.76 -4.34
N ASP A 85 11.22 -13.42 -3.27
CA ASP A 85 11.01 -12.77 -1.99
C ASP A 85 12.36 -12.61 -1.28
N ALA A 86 12.81 -11.36 -1.10
CA ALA A 86 14.09 -11.06 -0.49
C ALA A 86 14.24 -11.65 0.92
N ARG A 87 13.13 -11.82 1.67
CA ARG A 87 13.16 -12.40 3.03
C ARG A 87 13.61 -13.86 3.05
N GLN A 88 13.44 -14.56 1.93
CA GLN A 88 13.86 -15.95 1.76
C GLN A 88 15.15 -16.10 0.94
N ALA A 89 15.71 -14.99 0.47
CA ALA A 89 16.96 -15.00 -0.28
C ALA A 89 18.18 -15.22 0.64
N PRO A 90 19.32 -15.69 0.11
CA PRO A 90 20.58 -15.77 0.86
C PRO A 90 20.98 -14.41 1.46
N ARG A 91 21.70 -14.44 2.58
CA ARG A 91 22.07 -13.22 3.33
C ARG A 91 22.78 -12.17 2.47
N GLU A 92 23.69 -12.60 1.62
CA GLU A 92 24.44 -11.72 0.71
C GLU A 92 23.50 -10.95 -0.24
N VAL A 93 22.43 -11.60 -0.71
CA VAL A 93 21.41 -10.97 -1.57
C VAL A 93 20.58 -9.97 -0.78
N GLN A 94 20.22 -10.29 0.47
CA GLN A 94 19.49 -9.37 1.34
C GLN A 94 20.29 -8.10 1.63
N GLU A 95 21.57 -8.25 1.96
CA GLU A 95 22.48 -7.14 2.24
C GLU A 95 22.69 -6.24 1.03
N GLU A 96 22.86 -6.85 -0.15
CA GLU A 96 22.96 -6.10 -1.39
C GLU A 96 21.64 -5.39 -1.77
N ALA A 97 20.50 -6.07 -1.60
CA ALA A 97 19.20 -5.47 -1.84
C ALA A 97 18.93 -4.27 -0.92
N PHE A 98 19.28 -4.39 0.36
CA PHE A 98 19.16 -3.30 1.32
C PHE A 98 20.10 -2.14 0.98
N ARG A 99 21.37 -2.43 0.66
CA ARG A 99 22.36 -1.43 0.23
C ARG A 99 21.90 -0.63 -1.00
N ARG A 100 21.17 -1.27 -1.91
CA ARG A 100 20.58 -0.65 -3.11
C ARG A 100 19.21 0.02 -2.86
N GLY A 101 18.68 -0.04 -1.65
CA GLY A 101 17.36 0.51 -1.30
C GLY A 101 16.18 -0.25 -1.92
N MET A 102 16.39 -1.52 -2.29
CA MET A 102 15.35 -2.37 -2.90
C MET A 102 14.40 -2.99 -1.86
N ILE A 103 14.85 -3.11 -0.61
CA ILE A 103 14.05 -3.57 0.53
C ILE A 103 14.16 -2.55 1.66
N PRO A 104 13.15 -2.45 2.54
CA PRO A 104 13.08 -1.37 3.53
C PRO A 104 14.07 -1.54 4.69
N TYR A 105 14.41 -2.77 5.05
CA TYR A 105 15.36 -3.12 6.10
C TYR A 105 15.88 -4.55 5.90
N LEU A 106 16.92 -4.93 6.63
CA LEU A 106 17.40 -6.31 6.67
C LEU A 106 16.45 -7.19 7.49
N PRO A 107 15.84 -8.22 6.88
CA PRO A 107 15.02 -9.17 7.60
C PRO A 107 15.87 -10.10 8.50
#